data_AF-A0A7J7LWA2-F1
#
_entry.id   AF-A0A7J7LWA2-F1
#
_cell.length_a   1.000
_cell.length_b   1.000
_cell.length_c   1.000
_cell.angle_alpha   90.00
_cell.angle_beta   90.00
_cell.angle_gamma   90.00
#
_symmetry.space_group_name_H-M   'P 1'
#
loop_
_entity.id
_entity.type
_entity.pdbx_description
1 polymer ?
#
loop_
_entity_poly.entity_id
_entity_poly.type
_entity_poly.pdbx_seq_one_letter_code
_entity_poly.pdbx_strand_id
1 'polypeptide(L)'
;MEFYTRCPDMDRSTMPKHRWETLQMPKVKVVKLDSNKLLKEQTDYMPKVADIANCPQHLLPSKQWEDNFLSDFSELRAALSRFESSNVQNSSSLSMDKEESSQCSNEPTVSLVLGMDSVSRTSMLKNRIRSLQYATTLSKDECSWVFALCVAVDTPFDADTSSYLRCLLRKCASLRSEKLEVDDEVVMLNILATISGRYFGQLEV
;
A
#
# COMPACT_ATOMS: atom_id res chain seq x y z
N MET A 1 48.87 -14.55 56.11
CA MET A 1 48.37 -15.56 55.16
C MET A 1 47.52 -14.83 54.14
N GLU A 2 48.15 -14.30 53.10
CA GLU A 2 47.46 -13.62 52.01
C GLU A 2 47.35 -14.60 50.84
N PHE A 3 46.13 -15.03 50.53
CA PHE A 3 45.83 -15.83 49.35
C PHE A 3 45.81 -14.90 48.13
N TYR A 4 46.99 -14.57 47.61
CA TYR A 4 47.10 -13.95 46.30
C TYR A 4 46.67 -14.97 45.24
N THR A 5 45.49 -14.80 44.66
CA THR A 5 45.10 -15.55 43.45
C THR A 5 45.93 -14.96 42.31
N ARG A 6 47.07 -15.60 42.02
CA ARG A 6 48.00 -15.20 40.97
C ARG A 6 47.26 -15.25 39.62
N CYS A 7 47.12 -14.12 38.93
CA CYS A 7 46.66 -14.11 37.54
C CYS A 7 47.62 -14.98 36.70
N PRO A 8 47.13 -15.99 35.97
CA PRO A 8 48.00 -16.84 35.17
C PRO A 8 48.55 -16.04 33.99
N ASP A 9 49.89 -15.95 33.90
CA ASP A 9 50.60 -15.51 32.69
C ASP A 9 50.09 -16.32 31.49
N MET A 10 49.89 -15.67 30.34
CA MET A 10 49.49 -16.27 29.05
C MET A 10 50.61 -17.18 28.49
N ASP A 11 50.92 -18.26 29.20
CA ASP A 11 51.83 -19.32 28.81
C ASP A 11 51.05 -20.46 28.11
N ARG A 12 51.69 -21.25 27.24
CA ARG A 12 51.09 -22.37 26.48
C ARG A 12 50.41 -23.43 27.37
N SER A 13 50.68 -23.40 28.67
CA SER A 13 50.06 -24.22 29.72
C SER A 13 48.62 -23.79 30.08
N THR A 14 48.19 -22.59 29.71
CA THR A 14 46.86 -22.02 30.03
C THR A 14 45.75 -22.50 29.08
N MET A 15 46.04 -22.64 27.79
CA MET A 15 45.06 -23.09 26.78
C MET A 15 44.51 -24.50 27.04
N PRO A 16 45.33 -25.51 27.40
CA PRO A 16 44.83 -26.83 27.78
C PRO A 16 43.91 -26.77 28.99
N LYS A 17 44.21 -25.90 29.98
CA LYS A 17 43.40 -25.72 31.18
C LYS A 17 42.05 -25.07 30.85
N HIS A 18 42.02 -24.01 30.04
CA HIS A 18 40.78 -23.39 29.58
C HIS A 18 39.93 -24.33 28.70
N ARG A 19 40.57 -25.17 27.88
CA ARG A 19 39.86 -26.23 27.14
C ARG A 19 39.24 -27.25 28.08
N TRP A 20 39.97 -27.67 29.11
CA TRP A 20 39.45 -28.58 30.13
C TRP A 20 38.27 -27.95 30.90
N GLU A 21 38.37 -26.68 31.28
CA GLU A 21 37.30 -25.92 31.93
C GLU A 21 36.07 -25.74 31.01
N THR A 22 36.29 -25.46 29.72
CA THR A 22 35.20 -25.28 28.73
C THR A 22 34.48 -26.60 28.41
N LEU A 23 35.21 -27.73 28.38
CA LEU A 23 34.61 -29.07 28.20
C LEU A 23 33.68 -29.47 29.36
N GLN A 24 33.92 -28.92 30.56
CA GLN A 24 33.08 -29.16 31.76
C GLN A 24 31.86 -28.24 31.82
N MET A 25 31.77 -27.22 30.96
CA MET A 25 30.61 -26.33 30.89
C MET A 25 29.60 -26.84 29.85
N PRO A 26 28.29 -26.75 30.14
CA PRO A 26 27.28 -27.08 29.16
C PRO A 26 27.37 -26.08 27.99
N LYS A 27 27.46 -26.61 26.76
CA LYS A 27 27.60 -25.81 25.53
C LYS A 27 26.48 -24.78 25.34
N VAL A 28 25.29 -25.09 25.84
CA VAL A 28 24.15 -24.19 25.89
C VAL A 28 23.52 -24.32 27.26
N LYS A 29 23.30 -23.19 27.93
CA LYS A 29 22.59 -23.12 29.20
C LYS A 29 21.27 -22.42 28.95
N VAL A 30 20.17 -23.17 29.02
CA VAL A 30 18.82 -22.61 28.97
C VAL A 30 18.40 -22.28 30.39
N VAL A 31 18.13 -21.01 30.66
CA VAL A 31 17.55 -20.55 31.92
C VAL A 31 16.05 -20.43 31.73
N LYS A 32 15.28 -21.06 32.60
CA LYS A 32 13.82 -20.91 32.63
C LYS A 32 13.51 -19.51 33.15
N LEU A 33 13.05 -18.64 32.27
CA LEU A 33 12.55 -17.32 32.62
C LEU A 33 11.05 -17.41 32.85
N ASP A 34 10.56 -16.69 33.85
CA ASP A 34 9.12 -16.53 34.11
C ASP A 34 8.49 -15.79 32.92
N SER A 35 7.86 -16.52 32.01
CA SER A 35 7.25 -15.99 30.78
C SER A 35 6.23 -14.89 31.06
N ASN A 36 5.51 -14.97 32.18
CA ASN A 36 4.49 -14.00 32.58
C ASN A 36 5.04 -12.59 32.86
N LYS A 37 6.30 -12.46 33.30
CA LYS A 37 6.93 -11.15 33.51
C LYS A 37 7.32 -10.50 32.18
N LEU A 38 7.75 -11.30 31.20
CA LEU A 38 8.16 -10.82 29.88
C LEU A 38 6.97 -10.41 29.00
N LEU A 39 5.86 -11.18 29.07
CA LEU A 39 4.65 -10.86 28.31
C LEU A 39 3.99 -9.56 28.78
N LYS A 40 4.13 -9.20 30.07
CA LYS A 40 3.54 -7.98 30.65
C LYS A 40 4.27 -6.71 30.20
N GLU A 41 5.57 -6.79 29.93
CA GLU A 41 6.39 -5.66 29.51
C GLU A 41 6.61 -5.60 27.99
N GLN A 42 6.05 -6.56 27.26
CA GLN A 42 6.10 -6.57 25.81
C GLN A 42 5.21 -5.45 25.25
N THR A 43 5.80 -4.54 24.50
CA THR A 43 5.06 -3.53 23.74
C THR A 43 4.34 -4.18 22.57
N ASP A 44 3.12 -3.74 22.28
CA ASP A 44 2.41 -4.12 21.06
C ASP A 44 3.31 -3.80 19.85
N TYR A 45 3.74 -4.85 19.13
CA TYR A 45 4.72 -4.75 18.05
C TYR A 45 4.21 -3.91 16.87
N MET A 46 2.89 -3.86 16.67
CA MET A 46 2.29 -3.25 15.49
C MET A 46 1.05 -2.44 15.85
N PRO A 47 0.86 -1.24 15.25
CA PRO A 47 -0.39 -0.50 15.39
C PRO A 47 -1.56 -1.34 14.86
N LYS A 48 -2.64 -1.38 15.63
CA LYS A 48 -3.89 -2.06 15.23
C LYS A 48 -4.48 -1.32 14.04
N VAL A 49 -4.31 -1.87 12.86
CA VAL A 49 -4.93 -1.33 11.65
C VAL A 49 -6.41 -1.72 11.68
N ALA A 50 -7.29 -0.75 11.47
CA ALA A 50 -8.72 -1.03 11.45
C ALA A 50 -9.06 -1.97 10.28
N ASP A 51 -9.92 -2.95 10.57
CA ASP A 51 -10.46 -3.86 9.55
C ASP A 51 -11.33 -3.10 8.55
N ILE A 52 -11.51 -3.70 7.37
CA ILE A 52 -12.41 -3.18 6.35
C ILE A 52 -13.85 -3.31 6.89
N ALA A 53 -14.58 -2.19 6.96
CA ALA A 53 -15.95 -2.17 7.46
C ALA A 53 -16.85 -3.10 6.63
N ASN A 54 -17.69 -3.88 7.31
CA ASN A 54 -18.62 -4.79 6.66
C ASN A 54 -19.68 -3.99 5.88
N CYS A 55 -19.86 -4.36 4.62
CA CYS A 55 -20.88 -3.77 3.77
C CYS A 55 -22.19 -4.55 3.88
N PRO A 56 -23.35 -3.88 3.94
CA PRO A 56 -24.64 -4.52 3.73
C PRO A 56 -24.67 -5.29 2.39
N GLN A 57 -25.24 -6.50 2.40
CA GLN A 57 -25.20 -7.40 1.24
C GLN A 57 -25.91 -6.83 0.00
N HIS A 58 -26.92 -5.98 0.20
CA HIS A 58 -27.68 -5.36 -0.90
C HIS A 58 -26.93 -4.23 -1.61
N LEU A 59 -25.85 -3.70 -1.02
CA LEU A 59 -25.01 -2.65 -1.60
C LEU A 59 -23.76 -3.21 -2.28
N LEU A 60 -23.51 -4.51 -2.16
CA LEU A 60 -22.38 -5.16 -2.80
C LEU A 60 -22.68 -5.39 -4.28
N PRO A 61 -21.68 -5.17 -5.16
CA PRO A 61 -21.82 -5.55 -6.55
C PRO A 61 -21.94 -7.07 -6.69
N SER A 62 -22.66 -7.51 -7.71
CA SER A 62 -22.73 -8.94 -8.04
C SER A 62 -21.38 -9.42 -8.59
N LYS A 63 -21.05 -10.70 -8.40
CA LYS A 63 -19.82 -11.28 -8.95
C LYS A 63 -19.71 -11.14 -10.47
N GLN A 64 -20.82 -11.32 -11.18
CA GLN A 64 -20.84 -11.16 -12.64
C GLN A 64 -20.51 -9.73 -13.06
N TRP A 65 -21.00 -8.74 -12.31
CA TRP A 65 -20.65 -7.34 -12.56
C TRP A 65 -19.17 -7.10 -12.29
N GLU A 66 -18.62 -7.61 -11.18
CA GLU A 66 -17.19 -7.48 -10.88
C GLU A 66 -16.33 -8.06 -11.99
N ASP A 67 -16.61 -9.30 -12.43
CA ASP A 67 -15.81 -9.99 -13.45
C ASP A 67 -15.85 -9.27 -14.80
N ASN A 68 -17.04 -8.81 -15.23
CA ASN A 68 -17.20 -8.04 -16.46
C ASN A 68 -16.47 -6.69 -16.37
N PHE A 69 -16.67 -5.96 -15.26
CA PHE A 69 -16.03 -4.67 -15.04
C PHE A 69 -14.50 -4.77 -15.03
N LEU A 70 -13.95 -5.81 -14.39
CA LEU A 70 -12.51 -6.05 -14.33
C LEU A 70 -11.94 -6.38 -15.71
N SER A 71 -12.70 -7.12 -16.54
CA SER A 71 -12.35 -7.37 -17.94
C SER A 71 -12.24 -6.04 -18.70
N ASP A 72 -13.29 -5.21 -18.65
CA ASP A 72 -13.32 -3.91 -19.34
C ASP A 72 -12.21 -2.97 -18.84
N PHE A 73 -11.94 -2.98 -17.53
CA PHE A 73 -10.88 -2.18 -16.92
C PHE A 73 -9.49 -2.60 -17.41
N SER A 74 -9.26 -3.91 -17.56
CA SER A 74 -8.00 -4.43 -18.09
C SER A 74 -7.80 -4.05 -19.56
N GLU A 75 -8.87 -4.08 -20.37
CA GLU A 75 -8.84 -3.64 -21.76
C GLU A 75 -8.56 -2.14 -21.86
N LEU A 76 -9.21 -1.33 -21.01
CA LEU A 76 -8.98 0.11 -20.93
C LEU A 76 -7.51 0.43 -20.63
N ARG A 77 -6.90 -0.27 -19.67
CA ARG A 77 -5.46 -0.17 -19.39
C ARG A 77 -4.59 -0.52 -20.60
N ALA A 78 -4.92 -1.61 -21.28
CA ALA A 78 -4.16 -2.05 -22.44
C ALA A 78 -4.27 -1.04 -23.60
N ALA A 79 -5.46 -0.50 -23.85
CA ALA A 79 -5.68 0.53 -24.85
C ALA A 79 -4.91 1.82 -24.51
N LEU A 80 -4.92 2.23 -23.25
CA LEU A 80 -4.21 3.42 -22.78
C LEU A 80 -2.69 3.27 -22.94
N SER A 81 -2.12 2.13 -22.59
CA SER A 81 -0.69 1.85 -22.75
C SER A 81 -0.25 1.84 -24.23
N ARG A 82 -1.08 1.32 -25.13
CA ARG A 82 -0.84 1.39 -26.59
C ARG A 82 -0.83 2.84 -27.09
N PHE A 83 -1.73 3.66 -26.56
CA PHE A 83 -1.82 5.07 -26.91
C PHE A 83 -0.61 5.86 -26.39
N GLU A 84 -0.18 5.62 -25.15
CA GLU A 84 1.03 6.20 -24.57
C GLU A 84 2.27 5.89 -25.43
N SER A 85 2.42 4.63 -25.84
CA SER A 85 3.53 4.17 -26.70
C SER A 85 3.53 4.84 -28.08
N SER A 86 2.34 5.08 -28.64
CA SER A 86 2.18 5.73 -29.96
C SER A 86 2.50 7.23 -29.88
N ASN A 87 2.12 7.89 -28.79
CA ASN A 87 2.34 9.32 -28.60
C ASN A 87 3.84 9.66 -28.45
N VAL A 88 4.63 8.77 -27.84
CA VAL A 88 6.10 8.90 -27.75
C VAL A 88 6.79 8.89 -29.12
N GLN A 89 6.20 8.26 -30.14
CA GLN A 89 6.76 8.28 -31.50
C GLN A 89 6.43 9.55 -32.28
N ASN A 90 5.34 10.25 -31.94
CA ASN A 90 4.92 11.47 -32.62
C ASN A 90 5.49 12.75 -31.98
N SER A 91 6.12 12.66 -30.80
CA SER A 91 6.58 13.81 -30.02
C SER A 91 7.95 14.35 -30.43
N SER A 92 8.62 13.80 -31.45
CA SER A 92 9.89 14.35 -31.96
C SER A 92 9.76 15.66 -32.75
N SER A 93 8.58 16.28 -32.83
CA SER A 93 8.39 17.52 -33.60
C SER A 93 7.33 18.50 -33.07
N LEU A 94 7.05 18.54 -31.76
CA LEU A 94 6.12 19.54 -31.21
C LEU A 94 6.72 20.24 -29.99
N SER A 95 7.40 21.36 -30.26
CA SER A 95 7.65 22.42 -29.30
C SER A 95 6.32 23.01 -28.84
N MET A 96 5.91 22.73 -27.60
CA MET A 96 4.78 23.40 -26.97
C MET A 96 5.25 24.75 -26.43
N ASP A 97 4.81 25.80 -27.10
CA ASP A 97 4.83 27.16 -26.57
C ASP A 97 3.94 27.20 -25.31
N LYS A 98 4.50 27.81 -24.25
CA LYS A 98 3.80 28.16 -23.03
C LYS A 98 2.75 29.22 -23.35
N GLU A 99 1.48 28.86 -23.26
CA GLU A 99 0.42 29.82 -22.99
C GLU A 99 -0.11 29.60 -21.58
N GLU A 100 0.30 30.50 -20.69
CA GLU A 100 -0.38 30.77 -19.43
C GLU A 100 -1.75 31.35 -19.75
N SER A 101 -2.81 30.56 -19.61
CA SER A 101 -4.15 31.09 -19.39
C SER A 101 -4.99 30.14 -18.54
N SER A 102 -5.34 30.65 -17.36
CA SER A 102 -6.65 30.56 -16.71
C SER A 102 -7.49 29.27 -16.86
N GLN A 103 -7.84 28.72 -15.68
CA GLN A 103 -8.87 27.72 -15.38
C GLN A 103 -8.39 26.26 -15.37
N CYS A 104 -8.12 25.81 -14.14
CA CYS A 104 -7.99 24.41 -13.75
C CYS A 104 -9.22 23.64 -14.25
N SER A 105 -9.05 22.91 -15.36
CA SER A 105 -10.04 21.92 -15.77
C SER A 105 -10.09 20.85 -14.68
N ASN A 106 -11.20 20.79 -13.95
CA ASN A 106 -11.37 19.88 -12.80
C ASN A 106 -11.51 18.40 -13.21
N GLU A 107 -11.40 18.07 -14.50
CA GLU A 107 -11.67 16.75 -15.05
C GLU A 107 -10.39 16.10 -15.64
N PRO A 108 -10.11 14.83 -15.29
CA PRO A 108 -8.93 14.13 -15.80
C PRO A 108 -9.08 13.83 -17.29
N THR A 109 -8.39 14.60 -18.14
CA THR A 109 -8.32 14.31 -19.58
C THR A 109 -7.18 13.32 -19.85
N VAL A 110 -7.38 12.41 -20.82
CA VAL A 110 -6.38 11.39 -21.21
C VAL A 110 -5.02 12.00 -21.55
N SER A 111 -5.01 13.13 -22.27
CA SER A 111 -3.78 13.86 -22.61
C SER A 111 -3.03 14.38 -21.38
N LEU A 112 -3.76 14.86 -20.37
CA LEU A 112 -3.17 15.35 -19.12
C LEU A 112 -2.56 14.21 -18.31
N VAL A 113 -3.29 13.10 -18.17
CA VAL A 113 -2.84 11.93 -17.39
C VAL A 113 -1.65 11.24 -18.07
N LEU A 114 -1.65 11.13 -19.40
CA LEU A 114 -0.54 10.54 -20.17
C LEU A 114 0.63 11.50 -20.39
N GLY A 115 0.41 12.81 -20.25
CA GLY A 115 1.49 13.79 -20.24
C GLY A 115 2.34 13.75 -18.96
N MET A 116 1.83 13.10 -17.91
CA MET A 116 2.55 12.93 -16.65
C MET A 116 3.50 11.73 -16.71
N ASP A 117 4.68 11.87 -16.12
CA ASP A 117 5.56 10.73 -15.91
C ASP A 117 5.00 9.77 -14.83
N SER A 118 5.51 8.53 -14.83
CA SER A 118 5.14 7.47 -13.88
C SER A 118 5.14 7.90 -12.41
N VAL A 119 6.14 8.68 -11.99
CA VAL A 119 6.30 9.11 -10.60
C VAL A 119 5.27 10.18 -10.27
N SER A 120 5.05 11.13 -11.18
CA SER A 120 4.02 12.16 -11.03
C SER A 120 2.61 11.55 -10.96
N ARG A 121 2.29 10.55 -11.80
CA ARG A 121 1.02 9.81 -11.75
C ARG A 121 0.80 9.20 -10.36
N THR A 122 1.82 8.52 -9.86
CA THR A 122 1.78 7.86 -8.55
C THR A 122 1.66 8.87 -7.39
N SER A 123 2.43 9.96 -7.43
CA SER A 123 2.38 11.02 -6.41
C SER A 123 1.02 11.72 -6.38
N MET A 124 0.45 12.00 -7.56
CA MET A 124 -0.87 12.60 -7.67
C MET A 124 -1.96 11.68 -7.13
N LEU A 125 -1.90 10.37 -7.43
CA LEU A 125 -2.80 9.38 -6.87
C LEU A 125 -2.73 9.35 -5.34
N LYS A 126 -1.53 9.31 -4.78
CA LYS A 126 -1.30 9.36 -3.32
C LYS A 126 -1.91 10.62 -2.70
N ASN A 127 -1.73 11.79 -3.34
CA ASN A 127 -2.29 13.05 -2.86
C ASN A 127 -3.83 13.08 -2.90
N ARG A 128 -4.45 12.56 -3.97
CA ARG A 128 -5.92 12.45 -4.09
C ARG A 128 -6.49 11.51 -3.03
N ILE A 129 -5.89 10.34 -2.84
CA ILE A 129 -6.28 9.39 -1.78
C ILE A 129 -6.14 10.03 -0.40
N ARG A 130 -5.06 10.79 -0.16
CA ARG A 130 -4.85 11.49 1.11
C ARG A 130 -5.93 12.54 1.37
N SER A 131 -6.32 13.31 0.37
CA SER A 131 -7.40 14.28 0.49
C SER A 131 -8.73 13.58 0.81
N LEU A 132 -9.01 12.47 0.13
CA LEU A 132 -10.23 11.68 0.32
C LEU A 132 -10.35 11.06 1.73
N GLN A 133 -9.24 10.74 2.40
CA GLN A 133 -9.27 10.19 3.77
C GLN A 133 -10.05 11.06 4.74
N TYR A 134 -9.96 12.38 4.58
CA TYR A 134 -10.62 13.37 5.43
C TYR A 134 -12.03 13.75 4.95
N ALA A 135 -12.41 13.36 3.73
CA ALA A 135 -13.72 13.66 3.17
C ALA A 135 -14.81 12.76 3.80
N THR A 136 -16.01 13.31 3.98
CA THR A 136 -17.19 12.55 4.45
C THR A 136 -18.05 12.03 3.30
N THR A 137 -17.82 12.51 2.08
CA THR A 137 -18.51 12.09 0.87
C THR A 137 -17.52 11.99 -0.29
N LEU A 138 -17.82 11.12 -1.25
CA LEU A 138 -17.06 10.97 -2.49
C LEU A 138 -17.75 11.77 -3.60
N SER A 139 -17.09 12.83 -4.07
CA SER A 139 -17.57 13.57 -5.24
C SER A 139 -17.24 12.84 -6.54
N LYS A 140 -18.02 13.13 -7.59
CA LYS A 140 -17.79 12.58 -8.94
C LYS A 140 -16.41 12.96 -9.49
N ASP A 141 -15.96 14.18 -9.24
CA ASP A 141 -14.68 14.68 -9.74
C ASP A 141 -13.52 13.92 -9.08
N GLU A 142 -13.56 13.75 -7.75
CA GLU A 142 -12.52 12.99 -7.03
C GLU A 142 -12.52 11.51 -7.44
N CYS A 143 -13.70 10.90 -7.61
CA CYS A 143 -13.80 9.54 -8.13
C CYS A 143 -13.19 9.41 -9.53
N SER A 144 -13.49 10.37 -10.42
CA SER A 144 -12.99 10.38 -11.79
C SER A 144 -11.47 10.50 -11.81
N TRP A 145 -10.90 11.39 -10.99
CA TRP A 145 -9.45 11.54 -10.85
C TRP A 145 -8.76 10.26 -10.34
N VAL A 146 -9.28 9.69 -9.26
CA VAL A 146 -8.72 8.45 -8.70
C VAL A 146 -8.83 7.31 -9.71
N PHE A 147 -9.97 7.18 -10.40
CA PHE A 147 -10.16 6.19 -11.44
C PHE A 147 -9.18 6.36 -12.60
N ALA A 148 -9.08 7.56 -13.18
CA ALA A 148 -8.19 7.83 -14.30
C ALA A 148 -6.72 7.57 -13.94
N LEU A 149 -6.30 7.93 -12.72
CA LEU A 149 -4.97 7.63 -12.21
C LEU A 149 -4.77 6.14 -11.98
N CYS A 150 -5.75 5.39 -11.46
CA CYS A 150 -5.69 3.94 -11.35
C CYS A 150 -5.56 3.23 -12.71
N VAL A 151 -6.22 3.75 -13.76
CA VAL A 151 -6.04 3.24 -15.12
C VAL A 151 -4.62 3.52 -15.60
N ALA A 152 -4.08 4.71 -15.36
CA ALA A 152 -2.78 5.11 -15.90
C ALA A 152 -1.56 4.70 -15.06
N VAL A 153 -1.72 4.29 -13.80
CA VAL A 153 -0.57 4.04 -12.91
C VAL A 153 0.21 2.79 -13.34
N ASP A 154 1.53 2.80 -13.27
CA ASP A 154 2.31 1.63 -13.68
C ASP A 154 2.24 0.50 -12.64
N THR A 155 2.24 -0.75 -13.13
CA THR A 155 2.31 -1.97 -12.30
C THR A 155 3.60 -2.72 -12.65
N PRO A 156 4.40 -3.19 -11.68
CA PRO A 156 4.10 -3.44 -10.27
C PRO A 156 4.27 -2.23 -9.32
N PHE A 157 3.54 -2.22 -8.20
CA PHE A 157 3.56 -1.14 -7.21
C PHE A 157 4.67 -1.25 -6.17
N ASP A 158 5.13 -0.09 -5.69
CA ASP A 158 5.86 0.04 -4.44
C ASP A 158 4.95 -0.22 -3.23
N ALA A 159 5.59 -0.59 -2.11
CA ALA A 159 4.91 -0.86 -0.84
C ALA A 159 4.06 0.35 -0.39
N ASP A 160 4.54 1.58 -0.59
CA ASP A 160 3.80 2.76 -0.18
C ASP A 160 2.53 2.92 -1.01
N THR A 161 2.59 2.82 -2.35
CA THR A 161 1.38 2.90 -3.20
C THR A 161 0.35 1.84 -2.82
N SER A 162 0.78 0.62 -2.52
CA SER A 162 -0.11 -0.43 -2.02
C SER A 162 -0.76 -0.05 -0.67
N SER A 163 -0.04 0.62 0.22
CA SER A 163 -0.58 1.12 1.49
C SER A 163 -1.65 2.19 1.28
N TYR A 164 -1.46 3.10 0.32
CA TYR A 164 -2.45 4.11 -0.04
C TYR A 164 -3.71 3.48 -0.65
N LEU A 165 -3.57 2.46 -1.52
CA LEU A 165 -4.71 1.72 -2.06
C LEU A 165 -5.50 0.97 -0.96
N ARG A 166 -4.81 0.39 0.03
CA ARG A 166 -5.46 -0.20 1.21
C ARG A 166 -6.19 0.85 2.05
N CYS A 167 -5.60 2.03 2.24
CA CYS A 167 -6.27 3.15 2.92
C CYS A 167 -7.51 3.63 2.16
N LEU A 168 -7.44 3.72 0.83
CA LEU A 168 -8.58 4.01 -0.04
C LEU A 168 -9.68 2.96 0.14
N LEU A 169 -9.34 1.68 0.06
CA LEU A 169 -10.29 0.57 0.22
C LEU A 169 -11.02 0.62 1.57
N ARG A 170 -10.28 0.84 2.67
CA ARG A 170 -10.88 1.00 4.01
C ARG A 170 -11.81 2.21 4.06
N LYS A 171 -11.40 3.35 3.49
CA LYS A 171 -12.23 4.55 3.44
C LYS A 171 -13.50 4.33 2.61
N CYS A 172 -13.40 3.67 1.45
CA CYS A 172 -14.55 3.34 0.64
C CYS A 172 -15.53 2.43 1.39
N ALA A 173 -15.02 1.44 2.13
CA ALA A 173 -15.84 0.57 2.95
C ALA A 173 -16.52 1.31 4.11
N SER A 174 -15.82 2.22 4.78
CA SER A 174 -16.40 3.06 5.84
C SER A 174 -17.55 3.90 5.31
N LEU A 175 -17.35 4.64 4.20
CA LEU A 175 -18.39 5.46 3.58
C LEU A 175 -19.59 4.62 3.12
N ARG A 176 -19.32 3.44 2.54
CA ARG A 176 -20.38 2.52 2.08
C ARG A 176 -21.18 1.93 3.24
N SER A 177 -20.58 1.72 4.40
CA SER A 177 -21.27 1.19 5.59
C SER A 177 -22.25 2.18 6.22
N GLU A 178 -22.06 3.48 5.98
CA GLU A 178 -22.95 4.55 6.46
C GLU A 178 -24.18 4.75 5.56
N LYS A 179 -24.19 4.12 4.37
CA LYS A 179 -25.26 4.27 3.37
C LYS A 179 -26.35 3.22 3.54
N LEU A 180 -27.59 3.62 3.25
CA LEU A 180 -28.79 2.75 3.36
C LEU A 180 -29.34 2.35 1.99
N GLU A 181 -29.29 3.27 1.02
CA GLU A 181 -29.82 3.08 -0.33
C GLU A 181 -28.71 3.02 -1.38
N VAL A 182 -29.04 2.49 -2.55
CA VAL A 182 -28.15 2.50 -3.72
C VAL A 182 -28.23 3.88 -4.36
N ASP A 183 -27.23 4.72 -4.10
CA ASP A 183 -27.03 6.01 -4.76
C ASP A 183 -25.84 5.96 -5.73
N ASP A 184 -25.64 7.03 -6.51
CA ASP A 184 -24.50 7.15 -7.42
C ASP A 184 -23.16 7.07 -6.67
N GLU A 185 -23.13 7.52 -5.42
CA GLU A 185 -21.95 7.45 -4.57
C GLU A 185 -21.56 6.01 -4.24
N VAL A 186 -22.52 5.14 -3.91
CA VAL A 186 -22.32 3.71 -3.69
C VAL A 186 -21.76 3.04 -4.94
N VAL A 187 -22.24 3.41 -6.13
CA VAL A 187 -21.70 2.89 -7.40
C VAL A 187 -20.23 3.28 -7.57
N MET A 188 -19.90 4.56 -7.35
CA MET A 188 -18.52 5.05 -7.39
C MET A 188 -17.61 4.37 -6.35
N LEU A 189 -18.10 4.20 -5.13
CA LEU A 189 -17.39 3.50 -4.05
C LEU A 189 -17.14 2.03 -4.40
N ASN A 190 -18.11 1.36 -5.01
CA ASN A 190 -17.97 -0.02 -5.48
C ASN A 190 -16.94 -0.14 -6.60
N ILE A 191 -16.91 0.80 -7.56
CA ILE A 191 -15.88 0.85 -8.61
C ILE A 191 -14.49 0.93 -7.99
N LEU A 192 -14.26 1.91 -7.10
CA LEU A 192 -12.95 2.11 -6.47
C LEU A 192 -12.53 0.94 -5.57
N ALA A 193 -13.49 0.35 -4.84
CA ALA A 193 -13.25 -0.81 -4.00
C ALA A 193 -12.91 -2.06 -4.83
N THR A 194 -13.59 -2.29 -5.95
CA THR A 194 -13.31 -3.42 -6.85
C THR A 194 -11.94 -3.29 -7.51
N ILE A 195 -11.56 -2.10 -7.98
CA ILE A 195 -10.22 -1.86 -8.55
C ILE A 195 -9.15 -2.08 -7.47
N SER A 196 -9.29 -1.42 -6.32
CA SER A 196 -8.28 -1.50 -5.25
C SER A 196 -8.18 -2.91 -4.68
N GLY A 197 -9.31 -3.54 -4.38
CA GLY A 197 -9.39 -4.83 -3.72
C GLY A 197 -9.09 -6.01 -4.65
N ARG A 198 -9.80 -6.10 -5.78
CA ARG A 198 -9.78 -7.29 -6.66
C ARG A 198 -8.75 -7.17 -7.78
N TYR A 199 -8.73 -6.04 -8.49
CA TYR A 199 -7.78 -5.86 -9.60
C TYR A 199 -6.33 -5.76 -9.11
N PHE A 200 -6.08 -4.90 -8.12
CA PHE A 200 -4.75 -4.73 -7.53
C PHE A 200 -4.44 -5.71 -6.39
N GLY A 201 -5.37 -6.61 -6.06
CA GLY A 201 -5.16 -7.66 -5.04
C GLY A 201 -4.94 -7.13 -3.62
N GLN A 202 -5.50 -5.97 -3.26
CA GLN A 202 -5.35 -5.39 -1.91
C GLN A 202 -6.41 -5.86 -0.92
N LEU A 203 -7.41 -6.63 -1.38
CA LEU A 203 -8.37 -7.28 -0.49
C LEU A 203 -7.63 -8.45 0.18
N GLU A 204 -7.29 -8.29 1.46
CA GLU A 204 -6.68 -9.35 2.27
C GLU A 204 -7.63 -10.56 2.30
N VAL A 205 -7.06 -11.75 2.10
CA VAL A 205 -7.74 -13.05 2.18
C VAL A 205 -7.96 -13.42 3.63
#